data_AF-A0A7J5B0H5-F1
#
_entry.id   AF-A0A7J5B0H5-F1
#
_cell.length_a   1.000
_cell.length_b   1.000
_cell.length_c   1.000
_cell.angle_alpha   90.00
_cell.angle_beta   90.00
_cell.angle_gamma   90.00
#
_symmetry.space_group_name_H-M   'P 1'
#
loop_
_entity.id
_entity.type
_entity.pdbx_description
1 polymer ?
#
loop_
_entity_poly.entity_id
_entity_poly.type
_entity_poly.pdbx_seq_one_letter_code
_entity_poly.pdbx_strand_id
1 'polypeptide(L)'
;MSAHLLRVLADSNDRAAWLKARADGVTATDAARLATPSSVKQVVKDKVMGNSFNGNAYTDFGRQREPEIARWVLERHGIPASGLLFHAEASKSHLATPDGLHCDEEGRILLAEIKTTNKVWKRIPRSYMRQIWWQQYVLGAERTLMVWERHQDFIVVDREPKFVWIDRDEEEIAKLVTLANEVLKDVEKYRGEFAQYSTGNTAPTHGYGNTHSTSDYTQSFYDAETYA
;
A
#
# COMPACT_ATOMS: atom_id res chain seq x y z
N MET A 1 1.56 15.09 23.75
CA MET A 1 0.99 14.26 22.67
C MET A 1 2.10 13.92 21.70
N SER A 2 2.25 12.66 21.31
CA SER A 2 3.30 12.28 20.36
C SER A 2 3.00 12.84 18.96
N ALA A 3 4.01 13.41 18.29
CA ALA A 3 3.83 14.23 17.08
C ALA A 3 3.16 13.49 15.91
N HIS A 4 3.35 12.16 15.82
CA HIS A 4 2.75 11.35 14.76
C HIS A 4 1.22 11.28 14.85
N LEU A 5 0.62 11.43 16.04
CA LEU A 5 -0.83 11.37 16.21
C LEU A 5 -1.56 12.55 15.56
N LEU A 6 -0.87 13.69 15.39
CA LEU A 6 -1.41 14.85 14.66
C LEU A 6 -1.55 14.61 13.15
N ARG A 7 -0.99 13.49 12.65
CA ARG A 7 -0.97 13.13 11.23
C ARG A 7 -1.91 11.97 10.89
N VAL A 8 -2.74 11.54 11.85
CA VAL A 8 -3.77 10.51 11.63
C VAL A 8 -4.89 11.07 10.75
N LEU A 9 -5.24 10.33 9.70
CA LEU A 9 -6.31 10.69 8.75
C LEU A 9 -7.56 9.83 8.90
N ALA A 10 -7.39 8.56 9.26
CA ALA A 10 -8.48 7.59 9.37
C ALA A 10 -8.04 6.37 10.21
N ASP A 11 -9.00 5.54 10.60
CA ASP A 11 -8.81 4.24 11.24
C ASP A 11 -9.43 3.17 10.35
N SER A 12 -8.76 2.02 10.17
CA SER A 12 -9.25 0.87 9.41
C SER A 12 -10.55 0.28 9.99
N ASN A 13 -10.88 0.57 11.25
CA ASN A 13 -12.19 0.25 11.84
C ASN A 13 -13.36 0.97 11.12
N ASP A 14 -13.14 2.15 10.53
CA ASP A 14 -14.05 2.77 9.55
C ASP A 14 -13.52 2.53 8.14
N ARG A 15 -13.81 1.35 7.61
CA ARG A 15 -13.32 0.92 6.29
C ARG A 15 -13.67 1.90 5.17
N ALA A 16 -14.84 2.55 5.22
CA ALA A 16 -15.27 3.46 4.15
C ALA A 16 -14.46 4.76 4.20
N ALA A 17 -14.31 5.37 5.37
CA ALA A 17 -13.49 6.57 5.55
C ALA A 17 -12.01 6.27 5.24
N TRP A 18 -11.51 5.12 5.68
CA TRP A 18 -10.14 4.69 5.44
C TRP A 18 -9.83 4.48 3.96
N LEU A 19 -10.71 3.81 3.21
CA LEU A 19 -10.55 3.65 1.76
C LEU A 19 -10.60 4.99 1.03
N LYS A 20 -11.52 5.89 1.43
CA LYS A 20 -11.62 7.23 0.86
C LYS A 20 -10.33 8.02 1.08
N ALA A 21 -9.81 8.07 2.31
CA ALA A 21 -8.59 8.79 2.64
C ALA A 21 -7.36 8.26 1.87
N ARG A 22 -7.31 6.95 1.58
CA ARG A 22 -6.23 6.31 0.82
C ARG A 22 -6.28 6.57 -0.69
N ALA A 23 -7.45 6.93 -1.23
CA ALA A 23 -7.61 7.16 -2.65
C ALA A 23 -6.83 8.38 -3.16
N ASP A 24 -6.59 9.36 -2.28
CA ASP A 24 -6.01 10.66 -2.62
C ASP A 24 -4.49 10.78 -2.37
N GLY A 25 -3.82 9.67 -2.08
CA GLY A 25 -2.37 9.65 -1.85
C GLY A 25 -1.71 8.35 -2.26
N VAL A 26 -0.37 8.34 -2.26
CA VAL A 26 0.45 7.15 -2.48
C VAL A 26 0.57 6.41 -1.15
N THR A 27 0.07 5.17 -1.11
CA THR A 27 0.13 4.32 0.09
C THR A 27 1.37 3.44 0.09
N ALA A 28 1.69 2.81 1.22
CA ALA A 28 2.77 1.81 1.29
C ALA A 28 2.59 0.65 0.30
N THR A 29 1.35 0.23 0.04
CA THR A 29 1.02 -0.80 -0.95
C THR A 29 1.28 -0.33 -2.38
N ASP A 30 1.07 0.96 -2.66
CA ASP A 30 1.43 1.56 -3.94
C ASP A 30 2.97 1.61 -4.09
N ALA A 31 3.66 2.11 -3.06
CA ALA A 31 5.12 2.20 -3.02
C ALA A 31 5.81 0.84 -3.15
N ALA A 32 5.21 -0.23 -2.62
CA ALA A 32 5.69 -1.61 -2.78
C ALA A 32 5.90 -2.00 -4.26
N ARG A 33 5.17 -1.36 -5.18
CA ARG A 33 5.21 -1.62 -6.63
C ARG A 33 6.17 -0.70 -7.38
N LEU A 34 6.59 0.41 -6.77
CA LEU A 34 7.44 1.45 -7.39
C LEU A 34 8.90 0.99 -7.48
N ALA A 35 9.20 0.20 -8.51
CA ALA A 35 10.55 -0.30 -8.78
C ALA A 35 11.19 0.36 -10.01
N THR A 36 10.37 0.86 -10.94
CA THR A 36 10.80 1.35 -12.25
C THR A 36 9.87 2.47 -12.76
N PRO A 37 10.29 3.26 -13.76
CA PRO A 37 9.39 4.22 -14.41
C PRO A 37 8.13 3.57 -15.03
N SER A 38 8.21 2.32 -15.49
CA SER A 38 7.03 1.61 -15.98
C SER A 38 6.02 1.28 -14.87
N SER A 39 6.50 0.99 -13.66
CA SER A 39 5.61 0.74 -12.51
C SER A 39 4.84 1.98 -12.07
N VAL A 40 5.40 3.18 -12.25
CA VAL A 40 4.71 4.47 -12.00
C VAL A 40 3.44 4.54 -12.83
N LYS A 41 3.52 4.28 -14.15
CA LYS A 41 2.36 4.33 -15.05
C LYS A 41 1.23 3.40 -14.60
N GLN A 42 1.56 2.21 -14.12
CA GLN A 42 0.56 1.27 -13.64
C GLN A 42 -0.09 1.75 -12.33
N VAL A 43 0.68 2.28 -11.39
CA VAL A 43 0.12 2.85 -10.15
C VAL A 43 -0.77 4.06 -10.45
N VAL A 44 -0.36 4.93 -11.38
CA VAL A 44 -1.18 6.05 -11.86
C VAL A 44 -2.52 5.56 -12.42
N LYS A 45 -2.48 4.55 -13.30
CA LYS A 45 -3.70 3.96 -13.88
C LYS A 45 -4.65 3.47 -12.79
N ASP A 46 -4.13 2.73 -11.80
CA ASP A 46 -4.96 2.19 -10.72
C ASP A 46 -5.53 3.29 -9.82
N LYS A 47 -4.80 4.40 -9.62
CA LYS A 47 -5.28 5.57 -8.84
C LYS A 47 -6.35 6.38 -9.56
N VAL A 48 -6.27 6.48 -10.89
CA VAL A 48 -7.23 7.26 -11.69
C VAL A 48 -8.48 6.45 -11.99
N MET A 49 -8.33 5.19 -12.40
CA MET A 49 -9.44 4.34 -12.84
C MET A 49 -10.10 3.57 -11.68
N GLY A 50 -9.45 3.54 -10.51
CA GLY A 50 -9.78 2.64 -9.42
C GLY A 50 -9.18 1.25 -9.64
N ASN A 51 -8.94 0.54 -8.53
CA ASN A 51 -8.50 -0.84 -8.54
C ASN A 51 -9.72 -1.77 -8.36
N SER A 52 -9.85 -2.78 -9.21
CA SER A 52 -10.92 -3.78 -9.15
C SER A 52 -10.63 -4.95 -8.20
N PHE A 53 -9.46 -4.97 -7.56
CA PHE A 53 -9.10 -6.05 -6.62
C PHE A 53 -9.96 -6.01 -5.35
N ASN A 54 -10.79 -7.04 -5.18
CA ASN A 54 -11.70 -7.19 -4.04
C ASN A 54 -11.19 -8.18 -2.96
N GLY A 55 -10.00 -8.75 -3.15
CA GLY A 55 -9.48 -9.82 -2.30
C GLY A 55 -9.46 -11.19 -3.00
N ASN A 56 -8.81 -12.14 -2.34
CA ASN A 56 -8.79 -13.56 -2.66
C ASN A 56 -8.59 -14.39 -1.38
N ALA A 57 -8.62 -15.72 -1.49
CA ALA A 57 -8.44 -16.63 -0.34
C ALA A 57 -7.14 -16.37 0.46
N TYR A 58 -6.06 -15.94 -0.19
CA TYR A 58 -4.81 -15.60 0.49
C TYR A 58 -4.92 -14.32 1.32
N THR A 59 -5.57 -13.28 0.79
CA THR A 59 -5.79 -12.04 1.56
C THR A 59 -6.79 -12.24 2.69
N ASP A 60 -7.76 -13.14 2.52
CA ASP A 60 -8.73 -13.47 3.58
C ASP A 60 -8.07 -14.27 4.70
N PHE A 61 -7.24 -15.26 4.34
CA PHE A 61 -6.42 -15.98 5.31
C PHE A 61 -5.47 -15.05 6.06
N GLY A 62 -4.77 -14.16 5.34
CA GLY A 62 -3.91 -13.14 5.95
C GLY A 62 -4.66 -12.30 6.98
N ARG A 63 -5.85 -11.79 6.63
CA ARG A 63 -6.71 -11.00 7.53
C ARG A 63 -7.18 -11.80 8.74
N GLN A 64 -7.45 -13.09 8.58
CA GLN A 64 -7.81 -13.97 9.69
C GLN A 64 -6.63 -14.17 10.66
N ARG A 65 -5.41 -14.27 10.15
CA ARG A 65 -4.20 -14.53 10.95
C ARG A 65 -3.57 -13.28 11.56
N GLU A 66 -3.76 -12.11 10.95
CA GLU A 66 -3.16 -10.86 11.38
C GLU A 66 -3.34 -10.55 12.88
N PRO A 67 -4.54 -10.68 13.50
CA PRO A 67 -4.71 -10.42 14.93
C PRO A 67 -3.90 -11.36 15.83
N GLU A 68 -3.71 -12.61 15.40
CA GLU A 68 -2.97 -13.63 16.15
C GLU A 68 -1.47 -13.35 16.10
N ILE A 69 -0.96 -12.96 14.93
CA ILE A 69 0.43 -12.55 14.76
C ILE A 69 0.68 -11.21 15.48
N ALA A 70 -0.26 -10.27 15.42
CA ALA A 70 -0.14 -8.99 16.12
C ALA A 70 -0.09 -9.16 17.65
N ARG A 71 -0.87 -10.11 18.20
CA ARG A 71 -0.78 -10.47 19.63
C ARG A 71 0.62 -10.98 19.99
N TRP A 72 1.17 -11.87 19.18
CA TRP A 72 2.53 -12.38 19.35
C TRP A 72 3.57 -11.24 19.28
N VAL A 73 3.39 -10.29 18.36
CA VAL A 73 4.26 -9.10 18.21
C VAL A 73 4.20 -8.21 19.46
N LEU A 74 3.01 -7.96 19.99
CA LEU A 74 2.84 -7.23 21.24
C LEU A 74 3.52 -7.94 22.41
N GLU A 75 3.27 -9.24 22.59
CA GLU A 75 3.79 -10.03 23.70
C GLU A 75 5.32 -10.13 23.69
N ARG A 76 5.95 -10.23 22.52
CA ARG A 76 7.40 -10.47 22.40
C ARG A 76 8.24 -9.24 22.13
N HIS A 77 7.65 -8.24 21.49
CA HIS A 77 8.37 -7.06 21.02
C HIS A 77 7.77 -5.75 21.54
N GLY A 78 6.64 -5.78 22.25
CA GLY A 78 6.03 -4.59 22.85
C GLY A 78 5.43 -3.63 21.83
N ILE A 79 5.20 -4.08 20.59
CA ILE A 79 4.62 -3.27 19.52
C ILE A 79 3.12 -3.58 19.42
N PRO A 80 2.22 -2.67 19.84
CA PRO A 80 0.79 -2.89 19.71
C PRO A 80 0.34 -2.80 18.24
N ALA A 81 -0.76 -3.48 17.93
CA ALA A 81 -1.41 -3.43 16.62
C ALA A 81 -1.87 -2.00 16.28
N SER A 82 -1.83 -1.66 14.99
CA SER A 82 -2.28 -0.35 14.50
C SER A 82 -3.15 -0.51 13.26
N GLY A 83 -4.32 0.14 13.27
CA GLY A 83 -5.18 0.31 12.10
C GLY A 83 -5.13 1.73 11.50
N LEU A 84 -4.32 2.62 12.09
CA LEU A 84 -4.36 4.04 11.79
C LEU A 84 -3.66 4.35 10.47
N LEU A 85 -4.31 5.20 9.66
CA LEU A 85 -3.74 5.78 8.46
C LEU A 85 -3.06 7.11 8.80
N PHE A 86 -1.78 7.22 8.47
CA PHE A 86 -0.99 8.43 8.67
C PHE A 86 -0.61 9.06 7.35
N HIS A 87 -0.44 10.37 7.32
CA HIS A 87 0.31 11.06 6.28
C HIS A 87 1.74 11.39 6.72
N ALA A 88 2.65 11.57 5.77
CA ALA A 88 4.04 11.91 6.06
C ALA A 88 4.17 13.35 6.58
N GLU A 89 5.20 13.63 7.35
CA GLU A 89 5.50 15.00 7.79
C GLU A 89 5.75 15.93 6.59
N ALA A 90 6.50 15.46 5.60
CA ALA A 90 6.84 16.23 4.41
C ALA A 90 5.71 16.31 3.34
N SER A 91 4.68 15.44 3.42
CA SER A 91 3.62 15.38 2.40
C SER A 91 2.33 14.76 2.93
N LYS A 92 1.22 15.49 2.79
CA LYS A 92 -0.13 15.00 3.15
C LYS A 92 -0.65 13.89 2.23
N SER A 93 -0.07 13.74 1.05
CA SER A 93 -0.44 12.71 0.06
C SER A 93 0.46 11.48 0.10
N HIS A 94 1.44 11.42 1.02
CA HIS A 94 2.24 10.21 1.25
C HIS A 94 1.71 9.50 2.48
N LEU A 95 1.17 8.31 2.28
CA LEU A 95 0.28 7.65 3.24
C LEU A 95 0.81 6.28 3.67
N ALA A 96 0.58 5.92 4.92
CA ALA A 96 0.92 4.59 5.43
C ALA A 96 -0.04 4.13 6.53
N THR A 97 -0.29 2.83 6.55
CA THR A 97 -0.91 2.11 7.67
C THR A 97 0.08 1.00 8.02
N PRO A 98 0.86 1.13 9.12
CA PRO A 98 1.66 0.02 9.63
C PRO A 98 0.79 -0.94 10.44
N ASP A 99 1.09 -2.24 10.38
CA ASP A 99 0.32 -3.27 11.10
C ASP A 99 0.53 -3.19 12.62
N GLY A 100 1.67 -2.62 13.05
CA GLY A 100 1.93 -2.27 14.44
C GLY A 100 2.76 -0.99 14.58
N LEU A 101 2.58 -0.27 15.68
CA LEU A 101 3.26 0.99 15.97
C LEU A 101 3.51 1.13 17.47
N HIS A 102 4.77 1.34 17.84
CA HIS A 102 5.18 1.74 19.18
C HIS A 102 5.91 3.07 19.11
N CYS A 103 5.64 3.95 20.08
CA CYS A 103 6.36 5.21 20.25
C CYS A 103 6.76 5.33 21.72
N ASP A 104 8.05 5.48 21.98
CA ASP A 104 8.57 5.61 23.35
C ASP A 104 8.48 7.06 23.88
N GLU A 105 8.96 7.26 25.11
CA GLU A 105 8.91 8.56 25.79
C GLU A 105 9.79 9.62 25.11
N GLU A 106 10.84 9.21 24.41
CA GLU A 106 11.71 10.09 23.61
C GLU A 106 11.13 10.37 22.21
N GLY A 107 10.01 9.74 21.85
CA GLY A 107 9.35 9.93 20.56
C GLY A 107 9.91 9.05 19.43
N ARG A 108 10.79 8.10 19.72
CA ARG A 108 11.29 7.15 18.70
C ARG A 108 10.19 6.19 18.33
N ILE A 109 10.09 5.89 17.04
CA ILE A 109 9.03 5.03 16.49
C ILE A 109 9.61 3.71 16.02
N LEU A 110 8.99 2.61 16.48
CA LEU A 110 9.18 1.26 15.95
C LEU A 110 7.88 0.81 15.29
N LEU A 111 8.01 0.14 14.15
CA LEU A 111 6.86 -0.38 13.41
C LEU A 111 6.88 -1.92 13.37
N ALA A 112 5.74 -2.51 13.04
CA ALA A 112 5.65 -3.90 12.61
C ALA A 112 4.94 -4.00 11.26
N GLU A 113 5.38 -4.96 10.44
CA GLU A 113 4.74 -5.35 9.18
C GLU A 113 4.54 -6.86 9.21
N ILE A 114 3.30 -7.32 9.04
CA ILE A 114 2.85 -8.70 9.21
C ILE A 114 2.51 -9.30 7.85
N LYS A 115 2.94 -10.55 7.62
CA LYS A 115 2.57 -11.33 6.43
C LYS A 115 2.22 -12.77 6.79
N THR A 116 1.34 -13.37 6.01
CA THR A 116 1.26 -14.82 5.85
C THR A 116 1.90 -15.19 4.52
N THR A 117 2.53 -16.36 4.44
CA THR A 117 3.17 -16.82 3.21
C THR A 117 3.13 -18.33 3.08
N ASN A 118 2.95 -18.84 1.85
CA ASN A 118 3.15 -20.25 1.54
C ASN A 118 4.57 -20.56 1.07
N LYS A 119 5.46 -19.55 1.05
CA LYS A 119 6.84 -19.66 0.56
C LYS A 119 7.84 -19.62 1.70
N VAL A 120 8.95 -20.32 1.50
CA VAL A 120 10.16 -20.14 2.32
C VAL A 120 11.01 -19.04 1.68
N TRP A 121 11.34 -18.02 2.46
CA TRP A 121 12.19 -16.92 2.00
C TRP A 121 13.62 -17.10 2.45
N LYS A 122 14.56 -17.08 1.49
CA LYS A 122 15.99 -16.90 1.79
C LYS A 122 16.34 -15.43 2.05
N ARG A 123 15.55 -14.51 1.49
CA ARG A 123 15.63 -13.06 1.64
C ARG A 123 14.22 -12.49 1.57
N ILE A 124 13.97 -11.38 2.26
CA ILE A 124 12.68 -10.68 2.21
C ILE A 124 12.43 -10.18 0.77
N PRO A 125 11.25 -10.44 0.18
CA PRO A 125 10.87 -9.90 -1.12
C PRO A 125 11.05 -8.37 -1.21
N ARG A 126 11.61 -7.89 -2.31
CA ARG A 126 11.91 -6.45 -2.51
C ARG A 126 10.67 -5.56 -2.45
N SER A 127 9.49 -6.08 -2.80
CA SER A 127 8.23 -5.35 -2.64
C SER A 127 7.92 -5.05 -1.17
N TYR A 128 8.14 -6.00 -0.27
CA TYR A 128 7.96 -5.78 1.17
C TYR A 128 9.02 -4.84 1.74
N MET A 129 10.26 -4.93 1.25
CA MET A 129 11.29 -3.94 1.62
C MET A 129 10.87 -2.51 1.26
N ARG A 130 10.36 -2.29 0.03
CA ARG A 130 9.86 -0.97 -0.38
C ARG A 130 8.65 -0.51 0.44
N GLN A 131 7.73 -1.42 0.76
CA GLN A 131 6.59 -1.12 1.63
C GLN A 131 7.05 -0.66 3.02
N ILE A 132 8.00 -1.39 3.61
CA ILE A 132 8.58 -1.12 4.93
C ILE A 132 9.31 0.21 4.94
N TRP A 133 10.21 0.45 3.99
CA TRP A 133 10.94 1.72 3.89
C TRP A 133 10.01 2.90 3.67
N TRP A 134 8.94 2.71 2.89
CA TRP A 134 7.90 3.73 2.75
C TRP A 134 7.19 4.03 4.08
N GLN A 135 6.77 3.01 4.84
CA GLN A 135 6.16 3.22 6.16
C GLN A 135 7.10 3.94 7.13
N GLN A 136 8.38 3.55 7.13
CA GLN A 136 9.41 4.22 7.94
C GLN A 136 9.57 5.69 7.55
N TYR A 137 9.59 6.00 6.25
CA TYR A 137 9.58 7.37 5.76
C TYR A 137 8.34 8.15 6.23
N VAL A 138 7.14 7.61 6.04
CA VAL A 138 5.90 8.30 6.39
C VAL A 138 5.86 8.57 7.89
N LEU A 139 6.25 7.62 8.73
CA LEU A 139 6.14 7.77 10.19
C LEU A 139 7.36 8.43 10.84
N GLY A 140 8.52 8.42 10.19
CA GLY A 140 9.80 8.79 10.81
C GLY A 140 10.38 7.67 11.70
N ALA A 141 10.09 6.40 11.37
CA ALA A 141 10.54 5.26 12.16
C ALA A 141 11.99 4.86 11.83
N GLU A 142 12.72 4.40 12.86
CA GLU A 142 14.12 3.97 12.74
C GLU A 142 14.25 2.57 12.14
N ARG A 143 13.28 1.69 12.44
CA ARG A 143 13.24 0.32 11.94
C ARG A 143 11.83 -0.27 12.04
N THR A 144 11.62 -1.35 11.29
CA THR A 144 10.37 -2.11 11.27
C THR A 144 10.65 -3.58 11.55
N LEU A 145 9.86 -4.20 12.43
CA LEU A 145 9.86 -5.63 12.64
C LEU A 145 9.02 -6.28 11.51
N MET A 146 9.70 -6.91 10.56
CA MET A 146 9.03 -7.74 9.56
C MET A 146 8.75 -9.10 10.18
N VAL A 147 7.48 -9.48 10.27
CA VAL A 147 7.02 -10.74 10.86
C VAL A 147 6.22 -11.51 9.84
N TRP A 148 6.49 -12.81 9.72
CA TRP A 148 5.68 -13.65 8.85
C TRP A 148 5.42 -15.03 9.41
N GLU A 149 4.21 -15.51 9.14
CA GLU A 149 3.77 -16.86 9.47
C GLU A 149 3.68 -17.69 8.19
N ARG A 150 4.26 -18.90 8.23
CA ARG A 150 4.15 -19.82 7.10
C ARG A 150 2.88 -20.66 7.20
N HIS A 151 2.27 -20.90 6.05
CA HIS A 151 1.15 -21.83 5.93
C HIS A 151 1.31 -22.76 4.73
N GLN A 152 0.63 -23.91 4.79
CA GLN A 152 0.41 -24.82 3.68
C GLN A 152 -1.09 -25.09 3.61
N ASP A 153 -1.70 -24.90 2.44
CA ASP A 153 -3.15 -25.07 2.24
C ASP A 153 -4.00 -24.32 3.29
N PHE A 154 -3.59 -23.09 3.59
CA PHE A 154 -4.20 -22.21 4.60
C PHE A 154 -4.18 -22.79 6.03
N ILE A 155 -3.22 -23.65 6.35
CA ILE A 155 -2.95 -24.17 7.69
C ILE A 155 -1.55 -23.74 8.11
N VAL A 156 -1.43 -23.12 9.29
CA VAL A 156 -0.15 -22.68 9.85
C VAL A 156 0.76 -23.89 10.10
N VAL A 157 2.01 -23.82 9.64
CA VAL A 157 2.96 -24.96 9.72
C VAL A 157 4.12 -24.74 10.69
N ASP A 158 4.40 -23.48 11.05
CA ASP A 158 5.42 -23.15 12.04
C ASP A 158 4.77 -22.97 13.40
N ARG A 159 5.45 -23.40 14.48
CA ARG A 159 4.96 -23.20 15.85
C ARG A 159 4.84 -21.72 16.22
N GLU A 160 5.71 -20.89 15.63
CA GLU A 160 5.79 -19.46 15.89
C GLU A 160 6.11 -18.71 14.59
N PRO A 161 5.66 -17.45 14.44
CA PRO A 161 6.08 -16.59 13.35
C PRO A 161 7.61 -16.41 13.31
N LYS A 162 8.13 -16.26 12.10
CA LYS A 162 9.52 -15.82 11.88
C LYS A 162 9.56 -14.31 11.82
N PHE A 163 10.70 -13.72 12.17
CA PHE A 163 10.86 -12.27 12.14
C PHE A 163 12.28 -11.84 11.80
N VAL A 164 12.41 -10.61 11.34
CA VAL A 164 13.68 -9.89 11.18
C VAL A 164 13.45 -8.40 11.36
N TRP A 165 14.43 -7.71 11.96
CA TRP A 165 14.44 -6.25 11.98
C TRP A 165 14.97 -5.71 10.65
N ILE A 166 14.24 -4.77 10.07
CA ILE A 166 14.64 -4.05 8.86
C ILE A 166 14.93 -2.60 9.25
N ASP A 167 16.19 -2.22 9.14
CA ASP A 167 16.64 -0.86 9.42
C ASP A 167 16.28 0.08 8.26
N ARG A 168 16.18 1.35 8.63
CA ARG A 168 15.94 2.44 7.70
C ARG A 168 17.06 2.59 6.68
N ASP A 169 16.67 2.73 5.42
CA ASP A 169 17.57 2.96 4.28
C ASP A 169 17.16 4.25 3.56
N GLU A 170 17.90 5.33 3.80
CA GLU A 170 17.58 6.65 3.25
C GLU A 170 17.75 6.72 1.73
N GLU A 171 18.65 5.92 1.14
CA GLU A 171 18.85 5.90 -0.30
C GLU A 171 17.66 5.27 -1.01
N GLU A 172 17.16 4.15 -0.48
CA GLU A 172 15.97 3.48 -1.01
C GLU A 172 14.71 4.31 -0.77
N ILE A 173 14.60 4.98 0.37
CA ILE A 173 13.51 5.94 0.67
C ILE A 173 13.51 7.09 -0.34
N ALA A 174 14.65 7.71 -0.61
CA ALA A 174 14.74 8.82 -1.54
C ALA A 174 14.29 8.44 -2.97
N LYS A 175 14.64 7.23 -3.42
CA LYS A 175 14.17 6.68 -4.71
C LYS A 175 12.65 6.51 -4.71
N LEU A 176 12.08 5.94 -3.65
CA LEU A 176 10.63 5.75 -3.52
C LEU A 176 9.87 7.07 -3.51
N VAL A 177 10.34 8.07 -2.76
CA VAL A 177 9.74 9.40 -2.71
C VAL A 177 9.76 10.06 -4.09
N THR A 178 10.85 9.93 -4.84
CA THR A 178 10.95 10.43 -6.22
C THR A 178 9.86 9.81 -7.11
N LEU A 179 9.76 8.48 -7.13
CA LEU A 179 8.76 7.77 -7.94
C LEU A 179 7.31 8.07 -7.48
N ALA A 180 7.09 8.23 -6.17
CA ALA A 180 5.78 8.57 -5.64
C ALA A 180 5.35 10.00 -6.04
N ASN A 181 6.28 10.95 -6.05
CA ASN A 181 6.01 12.31 -6.55
C ASN A 181 5.67 12.31 -8.05
N GLU A 182 6.31 11.44 -8.85
CA GLU A 182 5.93 11.24 -10.26
C GLU A 182 4.51 10.70 -10.38
N VAL A 183 4.12 9.71 -9.56
CA VAL A 183 2.74 9.20 -9.51
C VAL A 183 1.76 10.34 -9.22
N LEU A 184 2.00 11.14 -8.18
CA LEU A 184 1.09 12.22 -7.79
C LEU A 184 0.94 13.29 -8.88
N LYS A 185 2.07 13.68 -9.51
CA LYS A 185 2.07 14.63 -10.61
C LYS A 185 1.23 14.13 -11.79
N ASP A 186 1.38 12.86 -12.16
CA ASP A 186 0.66 12.29 -13.29
C ASP A 186 -0.83 12.09 -12.97
N VAL A 187 -1.17 11.65 -11.75
CA VAL A 187 -2.56 11.56 -11.28
C VAL A 187 -3.26 12.91 -11.34
N GLU A 188 -2.62 13.97 -10.87
CA GLU A 188 -3.17 15.34 -10.90
C GLU A 188 -3.41 15.80 -12.33
N LYS A 189 -2.46 15.54 -13.23
CA LYS A 189 -2.60 15.84 -14.67
C LYS A 189 -3.83 15.14 -15.26
N TYR A 190 -4.00 13.84 -15.02
CA TYR A 190 -5.16 13.09 -15.51
C TYR A 190 -6.48 13.65 -14.94
N ARG A 191 -6.55 13.89 -13.62
CA ARG A 191 -7.74 14.45 -12.97
C ARG A 191 -8.12 15.82 -13.56
N GLY A 192 -7.13 16.68 -13.85
CA GLY A 192 -7.33 17.97 -14.51
C GLY A 192 -7.87 17.85 -15.94
N GLU A 193 -7.31 16.94 -16.74
CA GLU A 193 -7.80 16.67 -18.10
C GLU A 193 -9.27 16.18 -18.09
N PHE A 194 -9.62 15.22 -17.22
CA PHE A 194 -11.00 14.74 -17.08
C PHE A 194 -11.99 15.82 -16.64
N ALA A 195 -11.58 16.72 -15.74
CA ALA A 195 -12.42 17.84 -15.30
C ALA A 195 -12.69 18.82 -16.46
N GLN A 196 -11.70 19.11 -17.30
CA GLN A 196 -11.86 19.93 -18.49
C GLN A 196 -12.84 19.31 -19.50
N TYR A 197 -12.74 17.99 -19.77
CA TYR A 197 -13.70 17.29 -20.62
C TYR A 197 -15.12 17.29 -20.06
N SER A 198 -15.27 17.16 -18.73
CA SER A 198 -16.59 17.12 -18.08
C SER A 198 -17.27 18.48 -17.99
N THR A 199 -16.49 19.56 -18.00
CA THR A 199 -16.98 20.96 -17.93
C THR A 199 -17.14 21.62 -19.30
N GLY A 200 -16.61 21.03 -20.37
CA GLY A 200 -16.61 21.63 -21.71
C GLY A 200 -16.83 20.63 -22.86
N ASN A 201 -18.08 20.20 -23.08
CA ASN A 201 -18.73 20.01 -24.39
C ASN A 201 -20.05 19.24 -24.26
N THR A 202 -21.18 19.94 -24.23
CA THR A 202 -22.36 19.49 -24.97
C THR A 202 -22.00 19.47 -26.45
N ALA A 203 -22.05 18.30 -27.06
CA ALA A 203 -21.70 18.06 -28.46
C ALA A 203 -22.38 19.05 -29.42
N PRO A 204 -21.70 19.56 -30.47
CA PRO A 204 -22.40 19.95 -31.67
C PRO A 204 -22.89 18.66 -32.35
N THR A 205 -24.20 18.52 -32.47
CA THR A 205 -24.85 17.53 -33.32
C THR A 205 -24.35 17.70 -34.75
N HIS A 206 -23.52 16.80 -35.26
CA HIS A 206 -23.36 16.57 -36.70
C HIS A 206 -23.30 15.08 -36.95
N GLY A 207 -24.35 14.58 -37.58
CA GLY A 207 -24.51 13.18 -37.92
C GLY A 207 -23.52 12.74 -38.99
N TYR A 208 -22.94 11.57 -38.75
CA TYR A 208 -22.61 10.62 -39.80
C TYR A 208 -22.99 9.23 -39.29
N GLY A 209 -23.96 8.62 -39.96
CA GLY A 209 -24.23 7.20 -39.80
C GLY A 209 -23.15 6.38 -40.49
N ASN A 210 -22.55 5.45 -39.78
CA ASN A 210 -22.61 4.03 -40.15
C ASN A 210 -21.99 3.15 -39.07
N THR A 211 -22.80 2.19 -38.66
CA THR A 211 -22.50 0.84 -38.17
C THR A 211 -21.02 0.43 -38.08
N HIS A 212 -20.50 0.29 -36.85
CA HIS A 212 -19.66 -0.87 -36.51
C HIS A 212 -19.84 -1.27 -35.04
N SER A 213 -19.91 -2.58 -34.88
CA SER A 213 -20.27 -3.36 -33.70
C SER A 213 -19.39 -3.05 -32.50
N THR A 214 -20.03 -2.88 -31.34
CA THR A 214 -19.40 -2.97 -30.02
C THR A 214 -18.98 -4.41 -29.74
N SER A 215 -17.81 -4.79 -30.23
CA SER A 215 -17.06 -5.97 -29.79
C SER A 215 -15.62 -5.79 -30.27
N ASP A 216 -14.65 -5.98 -29.37
CA ASP A 216 -13.19 -6.06 -29.62
C ASP A 216 -12.36 -4.93 -29.00
N TYR A 217 -12.31 -4.91 -27.67
CA TYR A 217 -11.11 -4.54 -26.92
C TYR A 217 -11.03 -5.34 -25.61
N THR A 218 -11.14 -6.67 -25.71
CA THR A 218 -10.87 -7.60 -24.60
C THR A 218 -10.21 -8.86 -25.15
N GLN A 219 -8.89 -8.82 -25.28
CA GLN A 219 -7.91 -9.90 -25.39
C GLN A 219 -6.58 -9.19 -25.66
N SER A 220 -5.46 -9.42 -25.00
CA SER A 220 -4.96 -10.53 -24.19
C SER A 220 -3.90 -9.97 -23.21
N PHE A 221 -3.15 -10.86 -22.53
CA PHE A 221 -2.07 -10.60 -21.56
C PHE A 221 -2.48 -10.60 -20.08
N TYR A 222 -3.09 -11.72 -19.65
CA TYR A 222 -2.87 -12.22 -18.30
C TYR A 222 -1.77 -13.25 -18.35
N ASP A 223 -0.57 -12.83 -17.94
CA ASP A 223 0.48 -13.72 -17.41
C ASP A 223 1.33 -12.86 -16.47
N ALA A 224 0.94 -12.84 -15.19
CA ALA A 224 1.78 -12.38 -14.10
C ALA A 224 1.32 -13.04 -12.80
N GLU A 225 1.86 -14.24 -12.57
CA GLU A 225 1.93 -14.85 -11.25
C GLU A 225 2.65 -13.92 -10.28
N THR A 226 1.92 -13.09 -9.54
CA THR A 226 2.41 -12.33 -8.38
C THR A 226 1.14 -11.88 -7.66
N TYR A 227 0.79 -12.29 -6.44
CA TYR A 227 1.56 -12.33 -5.20
C TYR A 227 0.96 -13.42 -4.31
N ALA A 228 1.80 -14.39 -3.96
CA ALA A 228 1.69 -15.29 -2.82
C ALA A 228 3.06 -15.31 -2.13
#